data_AF-A0A369XNT2-F1
#
_entry.id   AF-A0A369XNT2-F1
#
_cell.length_a   1.000
_cell.length_b   1.000
_cell.length_c   1.000
_cell.angle_alpha   90.00
_cell.angle_beta   90.00
_cell.angle_gamma   90.00
#
_symmetry.space_group_name_H-M   'P 1'
#
loop_
_entity.id
_entity.type
_entity.pdbx_description
1 polymer ?
#
loop_
_entity_poly.entity_id
_entity_poly.type
_entity_poly.pdbx_seq_one_letter_code
_entity_poly.pdbx_strand_id
1 'polypeptide(L)'
;MPNPAAGKALFEKSCASCHGANLQGNDKGPPMLNRIYEPSHHGDAAFQLAVKNGSRAHHWKFGDMPPVPGLTPDDVAQITAYVRLEQRKAGIQ
;
A
#
# COMPACT_ATOMS: atom_id res chain seq x y z
N MET A 1 -6.69 4.92 16.90
CA MET A 1 -6.86 5.41 15.52
C MET A 1 -5.50 5.30 14.82
N PRO A 2 -5.44 4.91 13.55
CA PRO A 2 -4.19 4.88 12.79
C PRO A 2 -3.50 6.26 12.71
N ASN A 3 -2.18 6.28 12.81
CA ASN A 3 -1.30 7.43 12.74
C ASN A 3 -0.46 7.38 11.44
N PRO A 4 -0.71 8.28 10.47
CA PRO A 4 0.04 8.33 9.22
C PRO A 4 1.56 8.46 9.37
N ALA A 5 2.05 9.11 10.44
CA ALA A 5 3.49 9.24 10.67
C ALA A 5 4.14 7.89 11.02
N ALA A 6 3.48 7.09 11.87
CA ALA A 6 3.91 5.72 12.16
C ALA A 6 3.79 4.83 10.90
N GLY A 7 2.71 5.01 10.14
CA GLY A 7 2.49 4.33 8.86
C GLY A 7 3.58 4.58 7.83
N LYS A 8 4.10 5.81 7.74
CA LYS A 8 5.20 6.16 6.83
C LYS A 8 6.46 5.36 7.13
N ALA A 9 6.87 5.29 8.40
CA ALA A 9 8.06 4.54 8.81
C ALA A 9 7.91 3.04 8.52
N LEU A 10 6.72 2.48 8.77
CA LEU A 10 6.43 1.09 8.44
C LEU A 10 6.44 0.83 6.91
N PHE A 11 5.85 1.73 6.13
CA PHE A 11 5.83 1.64 4.67
C PHE A 11 7.25 1.70 4.08
N GLU A 12 8.09 2.62 4.58
CA GLU A 12 9.48 2.73 4.15
C GLU A 12 10.28 1.45 4.40
N LYS A 13 10.06 0.82 5.56
CA LYS A 13 10.74 -0.42 5.94
C LYS A 13 10.26 -1.64 5.14
N SER A 14 8.95 -1.72 4.89
CA SER A 14 8.32 -2.98 4.44
C SER A 14 7.79 -2.96 3.01
N CYS A 15 7.63 -1.79 2.39
CA CYS A 15 6.91 -1.65 1.11
C CYS A 15 7.69 -0.85 0.06
N ALA A 16 8.47 0.15 0.48
CA ALA A 16 9.08 1.13 -0.41
C ALA A 16 10.08 0.55 -1.42
N SER A 17 10.69 -0.61 -1.13
CA SER A 17 11.60 -1.28 -2.08
C SER A 17 10.93 -1.65 -3.40
N CYS A 18 9.61 -1.88 -3.39
CA CYS A 18 8.82 -2.25 -4.58
C CYS A 18 7.78 -1.18 -4.96
N HIS A 19 7.18 -0.49 -3.99
CA HIS A 19 6.15 0.52 -4.26
C HIS A 19 6.69 1.96 -4.31
N GLY A 20 8.01 2.14 -4.19
CA GLY A 20 8.70 3.43 -4.18
C GLY A 20 8.52 4.17 -2.86
N ALA A 21 9.58 4.81 -2.35
CA ALA A 21 9.53 5.56 -1.08
C ALA A 21 8.51 6.73 -1.09
N ASN A 22 8.22 7.26 -2.28
CA ASN A 22 7.26 8.32 -2.53
C ASN A 22 5.90 7.82 -3.03
N LEU A 23 5.60 6.51 -2.92
CA LEU A 23 4.35 5.87 -3.36
C LEU A 23 4.09 5.91 -4.88
N GLN A 24 5.09 6.31 -5.69
CA GLN A 24 4.97 6.41 -7.15
C GLN A 24 5.35 5.11 -7.88
N GLY A 25 5.63 4.03 -7.16
CA GLY A 25 6.08 2.79 -7.75
C GLY A 25 7.52 2.86 -8.23
N ASN A 26 8.01 1.75 -8.76
CA ASN A 26 9.29 1.68 -9.47
C ASN A 26 9.24 0.52 -10.47
N ASP A 27 10.40 0.07 -10.94
CA ASP A 27 10.57 -1.06 -11.84
C ASP A 27 10.10 -2.41 -11.26
N LYS A 28 9.90 -2.50 -9.95
CA LYS A 28 9.51 -3.73 -9.23
C LYS A 28 8.06 -3.77 -8.81
N GLY A 29 7.34 -2.64 -8.80
CA GLY A 29 5.98 -2.61 -8.29
C GLY A 29 5.20 -1.34 -8.59
N PRO A 30 3.86 -1.43 -8.51
CA PRO A 30 2.98 -0.36 -8.94
C PRO A 30 2.94 0.82 -7.97
N PRO A 31 2.55 2.01 -8.46
CA PRO A 31 2.28 3.18 -7.63
C PRO A 31 1.08 2.97 -6.71
N MET A 32 1.23 3.26 -5.42
CA MET A 32 0.10 3.39 -4.50
C MET A 32 -0.69 4.70 -4.72
N LEU A 33 -0.06 5.71 -5.32
CA LEU A 33 -0.72 6.93 -5.81
C LEU A 33 -1.34 6.68 -7.20
N ASN A 34 -2.31 5.78 -7.26
CA ASN A 34 -3.10 5.53 -8.46
C ASN A 34 -4.57 5.35 -8.07
N ARG A 35 -5.46 5.82 -8.94
CA ARG A 35 -6.91 5.75 -8.74
C ARG A 35 -7.43 4.34 -8.51
N ILE A 36 -6.76 3.33 -9.07
CA ILE A 36 -7.15 1.94 -8.86
C ILE A 36 -7.08 1.51 -7.40
N TYR A 37 -6.23 2.16 -6.60
CA TYR A 37 -6.09 1.92 -5.19
C TYR A 37 -6.96 2.86 -4.35
N GLU A 38 -7.89 3.62 -4.93
CA GLU A 38 -8.80 4.48 -4.16
C GLU A 38 -9.76 3.63 -3.30
N PRO A 39 -10.28 4.17 -2.17
CA PRO A 39 -11.14 3.43 -1.25
C PRO A 39 -12.35 2.72 -1.88
N SER A 40 -12.92 3.29 -2.94
CA SER A 40 -14.09 2.73 -3.63
C SER A 40 -13.76 1.48 -4.45
N HIS A 41 -12.50 1.31 -4.88
CA HIS A 41 -12.06 0.20 -5.73
C HIS A 41 -11.20 -0.81 -4.98
N HIS A 42 -10.20 -0.35 -4.21
CA HIS A 42 -9.45 -1.18 -3.27
C HIS A 42 -9.52 -0.54 -1.89
N GLY A 43 -10.58 -0.87 -1.16
CA GLY A 43 -10.78 -0.44 0.22
C GLY A 43 -9.70 -0.98 1.17
N ASP A 44 -9.71 -0.51 2.42
CA ASP A 44 -8.65 -0.80 3.38
C ASP A 44 -8.50 -2.30 3.70
N ALA A 45 -9.60 -3.06 3.64
CA ALA A 45 -9.56 -4.52 3.77
C ALA A 45 -8.76 -5.20 2.66
N ALA A 46 -8.70 -4.62 1.45
CA ALA A 46 -7.88 -5.17 0.37
C ALA A 46 -6.38 -5.05 0.68
N PHE A 47 -5.95 -3.98 1.37
CA PHE A 47 -4.57 -3.81 1.81
C PHE A 47 -4.21 -4.86 2.88
N GLN A 48 -5.12 -5.11 3.81
CA GLN A 48 -4.97 -6.16 4.83
C GLN A 48 -4.80 -7.54 4.18
N LEU A 49 -5.64 -7.87 3.20
CA LEU A 49 -5.58 -9.14 2.49
C LEU A 49 -4.33 -9.27 1.61
N ALA A 50 -3.96 -8.21 0.91
CA ALA A 50 -2.76 -8.19 0.07
C ALA A 50 -1.49 -8.37 0.89
N VAL A 51 -1.38 -7.70 2.04
CA VAL A 51 -0.23 -7.89 2.94
C VAL A 51 -0.21 -9.30 3.52
N LYS A 52 -1.36 -9.81 3.98
CA LYS A 52 -1.45 -11.13 4.63
C LYS A 52 -1.21 -12.30 3.67
N ASN A 53 -1.78 -12.23 2.47
CA ASN A 53 -1.87 -13.37 1.55
C ASN A 53 -1.09 -13.16 0.25
N GLY A 54 -0.53 -11.98 0.02
CA GLY A 54 -0.11 -11.55 -1.31
C GLY A 54 -1.30 -11.19 -2.21
N SER A 55 -1.01 -10.80 -3.44
CA SER A 55 -2.04 -10.51 -4.45
C SER A 55 -1.61 -10.99 -5.82
N ARG A 56 -2.53 -11.61 -6.55
CA ARG A 56 -2.28 -12.01 -7.94
C ARG A 56 -2.22 -10.81 -8.86
N ALA A 57 -1.34 -10.85 -9.85
CA ALA A 57 -1.26 -9.82 -10.88
C ALA A 57 -2.59 -9.73 -11.65
N HIS A 58 -3.15 -8.52 -11.75
CA HIS A 58 -4.37 -8.27 -12.53
C HIS A 58 -4.44 -6.87 -13.14
N HIS A 59 -3.94 -5.84 -12.48
CA HIS A 59 -3.93 -4.46 -13.01
C HIS A 59 -2.61 -4.02 -13.64
N TRP A 60 -1.51 -4.68 -13.27
CA TRP A 60 -0.17 -4.32 -13.69
C TRP A 60 0.61 -5.57 -14.12
N LYS A 61 1.72 -5.35 -14.85
CA LYS A 61 2.62 -6.41 -15.34
C LYS A 61 3.89 -6.55 -14.49
N PHE A 62 3.77 -6.42 -13.17
CA PHE A 62 4.88 -6.64 -12.22
C PHE A 62 4.97 -8.08 -11.70
N GLY A 63 3.98 -8.91 -12.01
CA GLY A 63 3.82 -10.22 -11.39
C GLY A 63 3.06 -10.15 -10.07
N ASP A 64 2.99 -11.28 -9.38
CA ASP A 64 2.27 -11.40 -8.12
C ASP A 64 3.01 -10.64 -7.01
N MET A 65 2.26 -9.97 -6.14
CA MET A 65 2.77 -9.42 -4.90
C MET A 65 2.88 -10.55 -3.87
N PRO A 66 4.05 -10.81 -3.28
CA PRO A 66 4.17 -11.79 -2.21
C PRO A 66 3.54 -11.29 -0.90
N PRO A 67 3.14 -12.18 0.02
CA PRO A 67 2.79 -11.80 1.39
C PRO A 67 3.96 -11.08 2.08
N VAL A 68 3.66 -10.15 2.98
CA VAL A 68 4.66 -9.44 3.79
C VAL A 68 4.60 -9.97 5.23
N PRO A 69 5.46 -10.93 5.61
CA PRO A 69 5.44 -11.50 6.95
C PRO A 69 5.91 -10.49 8.01
N GLY A 70 5.46 -10.67 9.25
CA GLY A 70 5.91 -9.88 10.39
C GLY A 70 5.20 -8.52 10.56
N LEU A 71 4.19 -8.22 9.76
CA LEU A 71 3.27 -7.09 9.99
C LEU A 71 1.98 -7.59 10.66
N THR A 72 1.58 -6.92 11.73
CA THR A 72 0.27 -7.14 12.35
C THR A 72 -0.83 -6.40 11.60
N PRO A 73 -2.12 -6.75 11.80
CA PRO A 73 -3.22 -5.99 11.22
C PRO A 73 -3.20 -4.50 11.59
N ASP A 74 -2.75 -4.18 12.82
CA ASP A 74 -2.60 -2.81 13.28
C ASP A 74 -1.50 -2.08 12.51
N ASP A 75 -0.34 -2.72 12.27
CA ASP A 75 0.73 -2.15 11.45
C ASP A 75 0.22 -1.82 10.03
N VAL A 76 -0.53 -2.75 9.43
CA VAL A 76 -1.11 -2.53 8.10
C VAL A 76 -2.11 -1.38 8.13
N ALA A 77 -2.90 -1.23 9.20
CA ALA A 77 -3.80 -0.09 9.33
C ALA A 77 -3.04 1.24 9.44
N GLN A 78 -1.89 1.29 10.12
CA GLN A 78 -1.01 2.47 10.13
C GLN A 78 -0.51 2.78 8.70
N ILE A 79 0.00 1.77 7.99
CA ILE A 79 0.50 1.89 6.61
C ILE A 79 -0.61 2.40 5.68
N THR A 80 -1.79 1.79 5.73
CA THR A 80 -2.93 2.21 4.91
C THR A 80 -3.31 3.66 5.21
N ALA A 81 -3.31 4.09 6.47
CA ALA A 81 -3.59 5.48 6.81
C ALA A 81 -2.56 6.47 6.22
N TYR A 82 -1.28 6.08 6.14
CA TYR A 82 -0.27 6.84 5.42
C TYR A 82 -0.56 6.91 3.92
N VAL A 83 -0.84 5.76 3.27
CA VAL A 83 -1.17 5.73 1.84
C VAL A 83 -2.40 6.60 1.53
N ARG A 84 -3.46 6.51 2.36
CA ARG A 84 -4.67 7.31 2.22
C ARG A 84 -4.42 8.80 2.37
N LEU A 85 -3.55 9.19 3.30
CA LEU A 85 -3.16 10.59 3.47
C LEU A 85 -2.52 11.13 2.19
N GLU A 86 -1.57 10.40 1.62
CA GLU A 86 -0.87 10.82 0.40
C GLU A 86 -1.76 10.77 -0.84
N GLN A 87 -2.65 9.76 -0.94
CA GLN A 87 -3.68 9.71 -1.99
C GLN A 87 -4.57 10.95 -1.98
N ARG A 88 -5.07 11.37 -0.80
CA ARG A 88 -5.88 12.59 -0.68
C ARG A 88 -5.11 13.85 -1.07
N LYS A 89 -3.83 13.97 -0.67
CA LYS A 89 -2.97 15.09 -1.11
C LYS A 89 -2.78 15.11 -2.63
N ALA A 90 -2.80 13.95 -3.27
CA ALA A 90 -2.73 13.80 -4.72
C ALA A 90 -4.10 13.86 -5.43
N GLY A 91 -5.20 14.12 -4.71
CA GLY A 91 -6.55 14.21 -5.28
C GLY A 91 -7.22 12.86 -5.61
N ILE A 92 -6.74 11.76 -5.02
CA ILE A 92 -7.30 10.40 -5.18
C ILE A 92 -8.16 10.07 -3.96
N GLN A 93 -9.44 9.76 -4.17
CA GLN A 93 -10.43 9.55 -3.11
C GLN A 93 -11.62 8.69 -3.54
#